data_AF-A0A4S8KQE3-F1
#
_entry.id   AF-A0A4S8KQE3-F1
#
_cell.length_a   1.000
_cell.length_b   1.000
_cell.length_c   1.000
_cell.angle_alpha   90.00
_cell.angle_beta   90.00
_cell.angle_gamma   90.00
#
_symmetry.space_group_name_H-M   'P 1'
#
loop_
_entity.id
_entity.type
_entity.pdbx_description
1 polymer ?
#
loop_
_entity_poly.entity_id
_entity_poly.type
_entity_poly.pdbx_seq_one_letter_code
_entity_poly.pdbx_strand_id
1 'polypeptide(L)' 'LSMVFDETKFLKHLPLTFEDVLWLVLNSPESLSFEDVSWESVKPLFSYAGRVLSADDFREFVAKSHWWFHPDRWQS' A
#
# COMPACT_ATOMS: atom_id res chain seq x y z
N LEU A 1 6.39 -7.77 -1.93
CA LEU A 1 4.96 -7.42 -1.83
C LEU A 1 4.21 -8.66 -1.39
N SER A 2 3.41 -8.58 -0.33
CA SER A 2 2.83 -9.75 0.32
C SER A 2 1.69 -10.31 -0.52
N MET A 3 1.86 -11.50 -1.10
CA MET A 3 0.80 -12.19 -1.87
C MET A 3 -0.51 -12.31 -1.07
N VAL A 4 -0.41 -12.39 0.26
CA VAL A 4 -1.57 -12.49 1.15
C VAL A 4 -2.50 -11.28 1.02
N PHE A 5 -1.96 -10.05 0.95
CA PHE A 5 -2.79 -8.85 0.79
C PHE A 5 -3.38 -8.74 -0.63
N ASP A 6 -2.65 -9.22 -1.63
CA ASP A 6 -3.06 -9.19 -3.03
C ASP A 6 -4.21 -10.16 -3.33
N GLU A 7 -4.30 -11.25 -2.57
CA GLU A 7 -5.27 -12.33 -2.81
C GLU A 7 -6.46 -12.31 -1.82
N THR A 8 -6.34 -11.60 -0.70
CA THR A 8 -7.39 -11.58 0.34
C THR A 8 -8.63 -10.79 -0.10
N LYS A 9 -9.81 -11.40 0.08
CA LYS A 9 -11.10 -10.72 0.01
C LYS A 9 -11.55 -10.34 1.41
N PHE A 10 -11.73 -9.04 1.65
CA PHE A 10 -12.19 -8.53 2.94
C PHE A 10 -13.71 -8.74 3.05
N LEU A 11 -14.17 -9.39 4.11
CA LEU A 11 -15.58 -9.75 4.30
C LEU A 11 -16.05 -9.23 5.66
N LYS A 12 -17.36 -9.09 5.88
CA LYS A 12 -17.89 -8.64 7.18
C LYS A 12 -17.44 -9.48 8.39
N HIS A 13 -17.16 -10.77 8.18
CA HIS A 13 -16.69 -11.68 9.21
C HIS A 13 -15.15 -11.83 9.26
N LEU A 14 -14.46 -11.18 8.32
CA LEU A 14 -13.01 -11.07 8.26
C LEU A 14 -12.66 -9.63 7.85
N PRO A 15 -12.85 -8.66 8.77
CA PRO A 15 -12.69 -7.25 8.47
C PRO A 15 -11.22 -6.93 8.19
N LEU A 16 -10.99 -5.96 7.31
CA LEU A 16 -9.68 -5.38 7.09
C LEU A 16 -9.26 -4.57 8.32
N THR A 17 -8.12 -4.88 8.94
CA THR A 17 -7.51 -4.07 9.99
C THR A 17 -6.41 -3.17 9.45
N PHE A 18 -5.92 -2.24 10.27
CA PHE A 18 -4.84 -1.34 9.89
C PHE A 18 -3.55 -2.11 9.55
N GLU A 19 -3.27 -3.18 10.30
CA GLU A 19 -2.10 -4.03 10.16
C GLU A 19 -2.15 -4.91 8.89
N ASP A 20 -3.35 -5.17 8.38
CA ASP A 20 -3.54 -5.91 7.13
C ASP A 20 -3.17 -5.07 5.91
N VAL A 21 -3.18 -3.74 6.00
CA VAL A 21 -2.91 -2.84 4.88
C VAL A 21 -1.41 -2.61 4.70
N LEU A 22 -0.92 -2.84 3.47
CA LEU A 22 0.43 -2.47 3.07
C LEU A 22 0.53 -0.96 2.84
N TRP A 23 0.63 -0.19 3.94
CA TRP A 23 0.88 1.25 3.88
C TRP A 23 2.20 1.51 3.14
N LEU A 24 2.12 2.23 2.04
CA LEU A 24 3.25 2.50 1.15
C LEU A 24 4.14 3.63 1.68
N VAL A 25 4.69 3.42 2.86
CA VAL A 25 5.52 4.37 3.61
C VAL A 25 6.89 3.76 3.89
N LEU A 26 7.89 4.61 4.13
CA LEU A 26 9.26 4.19 4.50
C LEU A 26 9.45 4.09 6.02
N ASN A 27 8.47 3.52 6.70
CA ASN A 27 8.48 3.33 8.14
C ASN A 27 8.51 1.82 8.45
N SER A 28 9.09 1.43 9.58
CA SER A 28 9.02 0.04 10.03
C SER A 28 7.55 -0.31 10.34
N PRO A 29 7.02 -1.44 9.83
CA PRO A 29 5.67 -1.89 10.18
C PRO A 29 5.47 -2.07 11.69
N GLU A 30 6.53 -2.42 12.42
CA GLU A 30 6.48 -2.63 13.89
C GLU A 30 6.27 -1.34 14.68
N SER A 31 6.57 -0.19 14.07
CA SER A 31 6.44 1.13 14.71
C SER A 31 5.43 2.04 14.00
N LEU A 32 4.68 1.50 13.02
CA LEU A 32 3.77 2.28 12.20
C LEU A 32 2.44 2.45 12.93
N SER A 33 2.06 3.69 13.21
CA SER A 33 0.74 4.05 13.73
C SER A 33 -0.15 4.67 12.66
N PHE A 34 -1.44 4.79 12.95
CA PHE A 34 -2.39 5.43 12.03
C PHE A 34 -2.00 6.89 11.76
N GLU A 35 -1.49 7.58 12.77
CA GLU A 35 -1.04 8.98 12.70
C GLU A 35 0.15 9.18 11.76
N ASP A 36 0.95 8.13 11.55
CA ASP A 36 2.11 8.16 10.66
C ASP A 36 1.72 7.98 9.19
N VAL A 37 0.48 7.59 8.89
CA VAL A 37 -0.02 7.39 7.53
C VAL A 37 -0.63 8.70 7.03
N SER A 38 0.14 9.45 6.27
CA SER A 38 -0.28 10.69 5.63
C SER A 38 0.24 10.74 4.20
N TRP A 39 -0.29 11.65 3.40
CA TRP A 39 0.23 11.86 2.05
C TRP A 39 1.73 12.20 2.05
N GLU A 40 2.20 12.95 3.05
CA GLU A 40 3.61 13.32 3.16
C GLU A 40 4.52 12.13 3.47
N SER A 41 4.06 11.11 4.20
CA SER A 41 4.86 9.92 4.50
C SER A 41 4.94 8.91 3.34
N VAL A 42 4.04 9.01 2.37
CA VAL A 42 4.02 8.18 1.15
C VAL A 42 4.97 8.72 0.06
N LYS A 43 5.10 10.05 -0.07
CA LYS A 43 5.93 10.68 -1.11
C LYS A 43 7.38 10.17 -1.19
N PRO A 44 8.11 9.98 -0.06
CA PRO A 44 9.49 9.52 -0.10
C PRO A 44 9.67 8.17 -0.78
N LEU A 45 8.73 7.23 -0.57
CA LEU A 45 8.77 5.92 -1.22
C LEU A 45 8.67 6.07 -2.74
N PHE A 46 7.69 6.82 -3.24
CA PHE A 46 7.50 7.01 -4.68
C PHE A 46 8.62 7.80 -5.32
N SER A 47 9.18 8.78 -4.60
CA SER A 47 10.36 9.52 -5.06
C SER A 47 11.59 8.62 -5.17
N TYR A 48 11.80 7.72 -4.20
CA TYR A 48 12.86 6.74 -4.25
C TYR A 48 12.64 5.73 -5.38
N ALA A 49 11.43 5.17 -5.49
CA ALA A 49 11.04 4.22 -6.53
C ALA A 49 11.28 4.78 -7.93
N GLY A 50 10.90 6.05 -8.19
CA GLY A 50 11.14 6.70 -9.48
C GLY A 50 12.61 6.94 -9.83
N ARG A 51 13.53 6.85 -8.86
CA ARG A 51 14.98 6.94 -9.09
C ARG A 51 15.63 5.59 -9.33
N VAL A 52 15.08 4.51 -8.77
CA VAL A 52 15.71 3.18 -8.80
C VAL A 52 15.07 2.23 -9.81
N LEU A 53 13.80 2.44 -10.13
CA LEU A 53 13.07 1.64 -11.11
C LEU A 53 13.22 2.22 -12.51
N SER A 54 13.10 1.34 -13.52
CA SER A 54 12.91 1.79 -14.90
C SER A 54 11.57 2.53 -15.05
N ALA A 55 11.40 3.28 -16.14
CA ALA A 55 10.14 3.99 -16.38
C ALA A 55 8.93 3.04 -16.48
N ASP A 56 9.11 1.85 -17.09
CA ASP A 56 8.05 0.86 -17.20
C ASP A 56 7.73 0.21 -15.84
N ASP A 57 8.75 -0.16 -15.07
CA ASP A 57 8.57 -0.75 -13.73
C ASP A 57 7.95 0.26 -12.75
N PHE A 58 8.35 1.53 -12.84
CA PHE A 58 7.77 2.59 -12.03
C PHE A 58 6.29 2.80 -12.35
N ARG A 59 5.92 2.78 -13.65
CA ARG A 59 4.52 2.86 -14.06
C ARG A 59 3.71 1.68 -13.54
N GLU A 60 4.24 0.46 -13.61
CA GLU A 60 3.58 -0.72 -13.06
C GLU A 60 3.43 -0.64 -11.54
N PHE A 61 4.47 -0.18 -10.84
CA PHE A 61 4.44 0.05 -9.40
C PHE A 61 3.36 1.05 -8.99
N VAL A 62 3.24 2.18 -9.69
CA VAL A 62 2.18 3.18 -9.43
C VAL A 62 0.80 2.59 -9.68
N ALA A 63 0.62 1.84 -10.77
CA ALA A 63 -0.66 1.21 -11.08
C ALA A 63 -1.10 0.19 -10.01
N LYS A 64 -0.17 -0.68 -9.57
CA LYS A 64 -0.42 -1.64 -8.48
C LYS A 64 -0.72 -0.93 -7.17
N SER A 65 0.00 0.15 -6.87
CA SER A 65 -0.23 0.97 -5.69
C SER A 65 -1.64 1.54 -5.65
N HIS A 66 -2.12 2.10 -6.76
CA HIS A 66 -3.51 2.59 -6.84
C HIS A 66 -4.54 1.47 -6.64
N TRP A 67 -4.27 0.27 -7.15
CA TRP A 67 -5.17 -0.86 -6.98
C TRP A 67 -5.29 -1.29 -5.51
N TRP A 68 -4.20 -1.28 -4.76
CA TRP A 68 -4.21 -1.60 -3.32
C TRP A 68 -5.06 -0.66 -2.47
N PHE A 69 -5.14 0.62 -2.86
CA PHE A 69 -5.96 1.63 -2.19
C PHE A 69 -7.30 1.89 -2.92
N HIS A 70 -7.67 1.05 -3.88
CA HIS A 70 -8.93 1.22 -4.61
C HIS A 70 -10.12 0.88 -3.71
N PRO A 71 -11.10 1.80 -3.53
CA PRO A 71 -12.26 1.57 -2.66
C PRO A 71 -13.03 0.28 -2.99
N ASP A 72 -13.11 -0.10 -4.26
CA ASP A 72 -13.79 -1.33 -4.69
C ASP A 72 -13.13 -2.62 -4.17
N ARG A 73 -11.86 -2.60 -3.74
CA ARG A 73 -11.27 -3.74 -3.01
C ARG A 73 -11.70 -3.78 -1.55
N TRP A 74 -12.10 -2.64 -0.99
CA TRP A 74 -12.47 -2.48 0.42
C TRP A 74 -13.99 -2.56 0.63
N GLN A 75 -14.77 -2.33 -0.43
CA GLN A 75 -16.22 -2.55 -0.43
C GLN A 75 -16.53 -4.01 -0.74
N SER A 76 -17.02 -4.73 0.28
CA SER A 76 -17.77 -5.98 0.15
C SER A 76 -19.10 -5.88 0.87
#